data_AF-A0AAE9QS62-F1
#
_entry.id   AF-A0AAE9QS62-F1
#
_cell.length_a   1.000
_cell.length_b   1.000
_cell.length_c   1.000
_cell.angle_alpha   90.00
_cell.angle_beta   90.00
_cell.angle_gamma   90.00
#
_symmetry.space_group_name_H-M   'P 1'
#
loop_
_entity.id
_entity.type
_entity.pdbx_description
1 polymer ?
#
loop_
_entity_poly.entity_id
_entity_poly.type
_entity_poly.pdbx_seq_one_letter_code
_entity_poly.pdbx_strand_id
1 'polypeptide(L)'
;MVVTKVIQIKSSKNLKRAINYIARDDATLIKGNGNLADEDYSYEVVNGQVMKRLVSGHDLTDISDTDMIYEDFMLLKQSVDALYDNDTLSDLKNPNRVLAHHVIQSFSPNDELTPEEVNEIGRKTALELTGGDYQFVVATHQDKGHLHNHIIFSTTNQVTLKKFRWQKSTKKSLEHISDKHAELYGAKILEPKLRNSYTDYSAWRRKNNFRYEIKERLDFLLKHSLDKDDFFQKAKALNLHIDTSGKYVTYKLIDSPQERPVRDRNII
;
A
#
# COMPACT_ATOMS: atom_id res chain seq x y z
N MET A 1 11.88 5.64 -0.62
CA MET A 1 10.64 5.46 -1.39
C MET A 1 9.67 5.60 -0.28
N VAL A 2 8.92 6.67 -0.33
CA VAL A 2 7.91 6.93 0.68
C VAL A 2 6.88 5.81 0.54
N VAL A 3 6.62 5.08 1.62
CA VAL A 3 5.75 3.89 1.53
C VAL A 3 4.31 4.38 1.45
N THR A 4 3.69 4.16 0.28
CA THR A 4 2.33 4.63 0.03
C THR A 4 1.32 3.48 -0.02
N LYS A 5 0.37 3.48 0.93
CA LYS A 5 -0.77 2.56 0.97
C LYS A 5 -2.05 3.33 0.66
N VAL A 6 -2.97 2.72 -0.09
CA VAL A 6 -4.25 3.32 -0.47
C VAL A 6 -5.38 2.42 -0.01
N ILE A 7 -6.37 3.01 0.65
CA ILE A 7 -7.58 2.37 1.15
C ILE A 7 -8.79 3.08 0.53
N GLN A 8 -9.78 2.31 0.10
CA GLN A 8 -11.04 2.85 -0.40
C GLN A 8 -12.04 2.98 0.75
N ILE A 9 -12.67 4.15 0.87
CA ILE A 9 -13.77 4.38 1.80
C ILE A 9 -15.08 4.38 1.00
N LYS A 10 -15.99 3.47 1.33
CA LYS A 10 -17.25 3.25 0.58
C LYS A 10 -18.52 3.62 1.34
N SER A 11 -18.42 3.96 2.63
CA SER A 11 -19.58 4.34 3.43
C SER A 11 -19.32 5.60 4.23
N SER A 12 -20.38 6.40 4.42
CA SER A 12 -20.36 7.64 5.20
C SER A 12 -19.82 7.40 6.62
N LYS A 13 -20.31 6.34 7.29
CA LYS A 13 -19.82 5.92 8.61
C LYS A 13 -18.31 5.69 8.65
N ASN A 14 -17.76 5.03 7.64
CA ASN A 14 -16.33 4.76 7.57
C ASN A 14 -15.54 6.03 7.22
N LEU A 15 -16.10 6.95 6.44
CA LEU A 15 -15.50 8.26 6.18
C LEU A 15 -15.39 9.07 7.47
N LYS A 16 -16.48 9.18 8.23
CA LYS A 16 -16.49 9.88 9.52
C LYS A 16 -15.46 9.30 10.49
N ARG A 17 -15.45 7.97 10.63
CA ARG A 17 -14.48 7.28 11.47
C ARG A 17 -13.04 7.52 11.01
N ALA A 18 -12.79 7.55 9.70
CA ALA A 18 -11.46 7.80 9.16
C ALA A 18 -11.01 9.23 9.46
N ILE A 19 -11.85 10.25 9.22
CA ILE A 19 -11.56 11.65 9.54
C ILE A 19 -11.23 11.82 11.03
N ASN A 20 -12.10 11.30 11.91
CA ASN A 20 -11.87 11.38 13.37
C ASN A 20 -10.58 10.67 13.79
N TYR A 21 -10.24 9.53 13.18
CA TYR A 21 -9.01 8.81 13.48
C TYR A 21 -7.76 9.57 13.03
N ILE A 22 -7.79 10.23 11.86
CA ILE A 22 -6.61 10.91 11.34
C ILE A 22 -6.36 12.23 12.06
N ALA A 23 -7.41 12.93 12.52
CA ALA A 23 -7.31 14.22 13.18
C ALA A 23 -7.16 14.16 14.71
N ARG A 24 -6.95 12.97 15.28
CA ARG A 24 -6.83 12.78 16.73
C ARG A 24 -5.63 13.55 17.32
N ASP A 25 -5.85 14.15 18.48
CA ASP A 25 -4.89 15.03 19.14
C ASP A 25 -3.62 14.31 19.61
N ASP A 26 -3.76 13.07 20.12
CA ASP A 26 -2.65 12.24 20.60
C ASP A 26 -1.58 11.96 19.55
N ALA A 27 -1.93 12.06 18.26
CA ALA A 27 -1.02 11.81 17.16
C ALA A 27 -0.61 13.08 16.39
N THR A 28 -1.40 14.15 16.42
CA THR A 28 -1.24 15.32 15.54
C THR A 28 -0.77 16.58 16.25
N LEU A 29 -0.86 16.66 17.58
CA LEU A 29 -0.41 17.85 18.31
C LEU A 29 1.10 17.85 18.51
N ILE A 30 1.72 18.98 18.20
CA ILE A 30 3.12 19.28 18.51
C ILE A 30 3.22 20.61 19.26
N LYS A 31 4.33 20.85 19.94
CA LYS A 31 4.57 22.14 20.61
C LYS A 31 4.72 23.23 19.55
N GLY A 32 3.91 24.30 19.65
CA GLY A 32 4.03 25.45 18.77
C GLY A 32 5.24 26.30 19.15
N ASN A 33 6.02 26.74 18.16
CA ASN A 33 7.21 27.58 18.37
C ASN A 33 6.88 29.07 18.62
N GLY A 34 5.64 29.42 18.99
CA GLY A 34 5.20 30.81 19.23
C GLY A 34 5.08 31.70 17.99
N ASN A 35 5.59 31.26 16.83
CA ASN A 35 5.34 31.91 15.54
C ASN A 35 3.94 31.54 15.03
N LEU A 36 2.96 32.36 15.39
CA LEU A 36 1.55 32.29 14.97
C LEU A 36 1.30 32.54 13.47
N ALA A 37 2.35 32.59 12.64
CA ALA A 37 2.27 33.05 11.24
C ALA A 37 2.12 31.93 10.21
N ASP A 38 2.00 30.67 10.63
CA ASP A 38 1.73 29.56 9.72
C ASP A 38 0.21 29.41 9.57
N GLU A 39 -0.37 30.19 8.64
CA GLU A 39 -1.83 30.28 8.40
C GLU A 39 -2.47 28.94 8.01
N ASP A 40 -1.67 27.97 7.59
CA ASP A 40 -2.13 26.66 7.12
C ASP A 40 -2.50 25.68 8.26
N TYR A 41 -2.26 26.04 9.53
CA TYR A 41 -2.49 25.16 10.68
C TYR A 41 -3.34 25.80 11.79
N SER A 42 -4.06 24.95 12.53
CA SER A 42 -4.78 25.35 13.74
C SER A 42 -3.90 25.24 14.99
N TYR A 43 -4.19 26.11 15.96
CA TYR A 43 -3.48 26.19 17.25
C TYR A 43 -4.48 26.08 18.40
N GLU A 44 -4.07 25.42 19.47
CA GLU A 44 -4.86 25.26 20.69
C GLU A 44 -3.98 25.36 21.94
N VAL A 45 -4.59 25.73 23.07
CA VAL A 45 -3.88 25.83 24.35
C VAL A 45 -4.21 24.60 25.20
N VAL A 46 -3.20 23.76 25.43
CA VAL A 46 -3.32 22.56 26.27
C VAL A 46 -2.41 22.74 27.48
N ASN A 47 -2.97 22.72 28.68
CA ASN A 47 -2.23 22.91 29.94
C ASN A 47 -1.34 24.17 29.98
N GLY A 48 -1.82 25.27 29.38
CA GLY A 48 -1.08 26.54 29.31
C GLY A 48 0.06 26.58 28.28
N GLN A 49 0.21 25.53 27.46
CA GLN A 49 1.15 25.51 26.34
C GLN A 49 0.39 25.63 25.01
N VAL A 50 0.92 26.45 24.10
CA VAL A 50 0.40 26.55 22.72
C VAL A 50 0.86 25.31 21.95
N MET A 51 -0.11 24.52 21.51
CA MET A 51 0.06 23.36 20.66
C MET A 51 -0.39 23.69 19.24
N LYS A 52 0.33 23.17 18.26
CA LYS A 52 -0.01 23.22 16.84
C LYS A 52 -0.54 21.87 16.41
N ARG A 53 -1.68 21.84 15.72
CA ARG A 53 -2.27 20.62 15.17
C ARG A 53 -1.77 20.43 13.73
N LEU A 54 -1.08 19.32 13.45
CA LEU A 54 -0.56 18.96 12.13
C LEU A 54 -1.65 18.41 11.20
N VAL A 55 -2.71 19.20 11.03
CA VAL A 55 -3.79 18.94 10.09
C VAL A 55 -3.85 20.12 9.13
N SER A 56 -3.84 19.84 7.84
CA SER A 56 -4.04 20.80 6.76
C SER A 56 -5.08 20.26 5.78
N GLY A 57 -5.55 21.11 4.86
CA GLY A 57 -6.58 20.70 3.91
C GLY A 57 -6.66 21.60 2.69
N HIS A 58 -7.58 21.27 1.80
CA HIS A 58 -7.88 22.04 0.60
C HIS A 58 -9.36 21.96 0.29
N ASP A 59 -9.94 23.13 0.02
CA ASP A 59 -11.37 23.35 -0.19
C ASP A 59 -12.26 22.75 0.91
N LEU A 60 -11.92 23.14 2.15
CA LEU A 60 -12.62 22.79 3.38
C LEU A 60 -12.90 24.07 4.16
N THR A 61 -14.06 24.12 4.79
CA THR A 61 -14.55 25.29 5.53
C THR A 61 -13.75 25.50 6.82
N ASP A 62 -13.54 24.44 7.58
CA ASP A 62 -12.77 24.47 8.82
C ASP A 62 -12.02 23.14 9.01
N ILE A 63 -10.69 23.19 8.94
CA ILE A 63 -9.81 22.02 9.10
C ILE A 63 -9.58 21.63 10.56
N SER A 64 -9.97 22.47 11.51
CA SER A 64 -9.83 22.21 12.95
C SER A 64 -10.98 21.36 13.50
N ASP A 65 -12.11 21.33 12.82
CA ASP A 65 -13.31 20.59 13.21
C ASP A 65 -13.58 19.39 12.28
N THR A 66 -13.47 18.19 12.85
CA THR A 66 -13.74 16.93 12.13
C THR A 66 -15.19 16.77 11.66
N ASP A 67 -16.16 17.43 12.31
CA ASP A 67 -17.55 17.50 11.87
C ASP A 67 -17.67 18.35 10.61
N MET A 68 -17.04 19.53 10.57
CA MET A 68 -17.05 20.38 9.38
C MET A 68 -16.37 19.73 8.18
N ILE A 69 -15.20 19.11 8.36
CA ILE A 69 -14.51 18.36 7.29
C ILE A 69 -15.41 17.27 6.70
N TYR A 70 -16.11 16.54 7.57
CA TYR A 70 -17.02 15.48 7.14
C TYR A 70 -18.23 16.04 6.40
N GLU A 71 -18.85 17.10 6.91
CA GLU A 71 -20.01 17.73 6.30
C GLU A 71 -19.66 18.34 4.93
N ASP A 72 -18.51 18.99 4.78
CA ASP A 72 -18.05 19.53 3.50
C ASP A 72 -17.95 18.44 2.42
N PHE A 73 -17.38 17.28 2.77
CA PHE A 73 -17.29 16.13 1.88
C PHE A 73 -18.67 15.56 1.49
N MET A 74 -19.62 15.59 2.43
CA MET A 74 -20.98 15.09 2.21
C MET A 74 -21.83 16.04 1.40
N LEU A 75 -21.76 17.34 1.70
CA LEU A 75 -22.57 18.37 1.08
C LEU A 75 -22.33 18.43 -0.43
N LEU A 76 -21.06 18.36 -0.86
CA LEU A 76 -20.73 18.31 -2.29
C LEU A 76 -21.31 17.05 -2.97
N LYS A 77 -21.34 15.92 -2.28
CA LYS A 77 -21.92 14.68 -2.85
C LYS A 77 -23.44 14.74 -2.89
N GLN A 78 -24.07 15.30 -1.87
CA GLN A 78 -25.51 15.52 -1.82
C GLN A 78 -25.97 16.49 -2.92
N SER A 79 -25.21 17.56 -3.17
CA SER A 79 -25.52 18.50 -4.25
C SER A 79 -25.42 17.84 -5.63
N VAL A 80 -24.40 17.01 -5.85
CA VAL A 80 -24.27 16.22 -7.09
C VAL A 80 -25.43 15.24 -7.26
N ASP A 81 -25.83 14.54 -6.20
CA ASP A 81 -26.97 13.62 -6.24
C ASP A 81 -28.29 14.36 -6.56
N ALA A 82 -28.49 15.55 -5.99
CA ALA A 82 -29.65 16.39 -6.25
C ALA A 82 -29.69 16.95 -7.69
N LEU A 83 -28.53 17.20 -8.29
CA LEU A 83 -28.43 17.72 -9.65
C LEU A 83 -28.65 16.67 -10.74
N TYR A 84 -28.15 15.45 -10.54
CA TYR A 84 -28.18 14.41 -11.58
C TYR A 84 -29.25 13.33 -11.37
N ASP A 85 -29.88 13.27 -10.19
CA ASP A 85 -30.93 12.32 -9.80
C ASP A 85 -30.70 10.89 -10.33
N ASN A 86 -29.54 10.33 -9.99
CA ASN A 86 -29.13 9.00 -10.47
C ASN A 86 -28.56 8.16 -9.34
N ASP A 87 -29.41 7.35 -8.72
CA ASP A 87 -29.06 6.46 -7.61
C ASP A 87 -27.95 5.46 -7.95
N THR A 88 -27.82 5.04 -9.21
CA THR A 88 -26.76 4.11 -9.62
C THR A 88 -25.38 4.78 -9.67
N LEU A 89 -25.34 6.08 -9.97
CA LEU A 89 -24.13 6.88 -10.02
C LEU A 89 -23.84 7.64 -8.73
N SER A 90 -24.81 7.70 -7.81
CA SER A 90 -24.65 8.27 -6.47
C SER A 90 -23.61 7.50 -5.67
N ASP A 91 -22.62 8.22 -5.17
CA ASP A 91 -21.62 7.65 -4.26
C ASP A 91 -22.21 7.40 -2.86
N LEU A 92 -23.30 8.07 -2.49
CA LEU A 92 -23.96 7.97 -1.19
C LEU A 92 -24.94 6.80 -1.13
N LYS A 93 -25.67 6.55 -2.22
CA LYS A 93 -26.73 5.52 -2.30
C LYS A 93 -26.22 4.17 -2.79
N ASN A 94 -25.13 4.13 -3.58
CA ASN A 94 -24.58 2.89 -4.13
C ASN A 94 -23.39 2.35 -3.30
N PRO A 95 -23.54 1.24 -2.57
CA PRO A 95 -22.49 0.70 -1.67
C PRO A 95 -21.26 0.16 -2.41
N ASN A 96 -21.34 -0.07 -3.73
CA ASN A 96 -20.20 -0.53 -4.53
C ASN A 96 -19.26 0.62 -4.93
N ARG A 97 -19.68 1.87 -4.74
CA ARG A 97 -18.93 3.06 -5.13
C ARG A 97 -18.05 3.56 -3.99
N VAL A 98 -16.95 4.20 -4.36
CA VAL A 98 -15.98 4.77 -3.42
C VAL A 98 -16.34 6.23 -3.14
N LEU A 99 -16.49 6.63 -1.88
CA LEU A 99 -16.74 8.02 -1.47
C LEU A 99 -15.45 8.84 -1.41
N ALA A 100 -14.39 8.22 -0.92
CA ALA A 100 -13.11 8.86 -0.68
C ALA A 100 -11.98 7.83 -0.75
N HIS A 101 -10.77 8.32 -0.99
CA HIS A 101 -9.56 7.52 -0.88
C HIS A 101 -8.75 7.98 0.33
N HIS A 102 -8.29 7.01 1.12
CA HIS A 102 -7.39 7.23 2.25
C HIS A 102 -6.00 6.73 1.89
N VAL A 103 -5.06 7.65 1.75
CA VAL A 103 -3.66 7.39 1.48
C VAL A 103 -2.89 7.48 2.79
N ILE A 104 -2.00 6.52 3.01
CA ILE A 104 -1.03 6.51 4.10
C ILE A 104 0.34 6.64 3.46
N GLN A 105 1.09 7.67 3.84
CA GLN A 105 2.38 8.02 3.28
C GLN A 105 3.41 8.04 4.42
N SER A 106 4.32 7.06 4.46
CA SER A 106 5.28 6.89 5.57
C SER A 106 6.70 7.28 5.19
N PHE A 107 7.37 8.00 6.10
CA PHE A 107 8.73 8.52 5.94
C PHE A 107 9.73 7.74 6.79
N SER A 108 10.98 7.70 6.36
CA SER A 108 12.04 7.05 7.13
C SER A 108 12.43 7.94 8.31
N PRO A 109 12.65 7.39 9.52
CA PRO A 109 13.22 8.17 10.63
C PRO A 109 14.57 8.82 10.30
N ASN A 110 15.28 8.30 9.29
CA ASN A 110 16.57 8.82 8.83
C ASN A 110 16.46 9.94 7.79
N ASP A 111 15.25 10.33 7.38
CA ASP A 111 15.07 11.42 6.40
C ASP A 111 15.24 12.82 7.04
N GLU A 112 15.39 12.89 8.37
CA GLU A 112 15.59 14.14 9.15
C GLU A 112 14.55 15.26 8.89
N LEU A 113 13.39 14.89 8.36
CA LEU A 113 12.28 15.81 8.09
C LEU A 113 11.54 16.21 9.37
N THR A 114 11.13 17.47 9.42
CA THR A 114 10.21 17.97 10.45
C THR A 114 8.77 17.49 10.19
N PRO A 115 7.92 17.41 11.23
CA PRO A 115 6.51 17.08 11.07
C PRO A 115 5.77 18.01 10.11
N GLU A 116 6.11 19.30 10.09
CA GLU A 116 5.58 20.31 9.18
C GLU A 116 5.97 20.05 7.72
N GLU A 117 7.24 19.74 7.46
CA GLU A 117 7.70 19.38 6.11
C GLU A 117 7.01 18.11 5.63
N VAL A 118 6.88 17.12 6.51
CA VAL A 118 6.13 15.90 6.21
C VAL A 118 4.69 16.24 5.83
N ASN A 119 3.99 17.07 6.61
CA ASN A 119 2.62 17.48 6.30
C ASN A 119 2.53 18.18 4.94
N GLU A 120 3.42 19.13 4.66
CA GLU A 120 3.43 19.89 3.42
C GLU A 120 3.77 19.01 2.20
N ILE A 121 4.66 18.02 2.34
CA ILE A 121 4.90 17.00 1.30
C ILE A 121 3.59 16.26 1.01
N GLY A 122 2.81 15.90 2.04
CA GLY A 122 1.51 15.27 1.89
C GLY A 122 0.50 16.15 1.17
N ARG A 123 0.44 17.43 1.52
CA ARG A 123 -0.42 18.44 0.89
C ARG A 123 -0.08 18.65 -0.58
N LYS A 124 1.20 18.86 -0.92
CA LYS A 124 1.67 18.96 -2.31
C LYS A 124 1.37 17.69 -3.12
N THR A 125 1.57 16.53 -2.51
CA THR A 125 1.24 15.23 -3.13
C THR A 125 -0.25 15.14 -3.45
N ALA A 126 -1.12 15.56 -2.53
CA ALA A 126 -2.56 15.57 -2.74
C ALA A 126 -2.96 16.56 -3.85
N LEU A 127 -2.45 17.80 -3.81
CA LEU A 127 -2.72 18.83 -4.82
C LEU A 127 -2.33 18.38 -6.23
N GLU A 128 -1.13 17.84 -6.41
CA GLU A 128 -0.67 17.39 -7.74
C GLU A 128 -1.44 16.16 -8.22
N LEU A 129 -1.82 15.24 -7.32
CA LEU A 129 -2.62 14.07 -7.68
C LEU A 129 -4.04 14.44 -8.12
N THR A 130 -4.67 15.38 -7.42
CA THR A 130 -6.07 15.76 -7.64
C THR A 130 -6.21 16.88 -8.67
N GLY A 131 -5.13 17.57 -8.99
CA GLY A 131 -5.15 18.77 -9.84
C GLY A 131 -5.77 19.99 -9.15
N GLY A 132 -5.92 19.97 -7.82
CA GLY A 132 -6.52 21.07 -7.05
C GLY A 132 -8.05 21.14 -7.08
N ASP A 133 -8.73 20.26 -7.81
CA ASP A 133 -10.19 20.31 -7.99
C ASP A 133 -10.97 19.38 -7.04
N TYR A 134 -10.33 18.82 -6.02
CA TYR A 134 -10.95 17.87 -5.09
C TYR A 134 -10.61 18.22 -3.65
N GLN A 135 -11.61 18.12 -2.77
CA GLN A 135 -11.45 18.32 -1.34
C GLN A 135 -10.52 17.26 -0.77
N PHE A 136 -9.59 17.67 0.07
CA PHE A 136 -8.79 16.73 0.85
C PHE A 136 -8.38 17.28 2.21
N VAL A 137 -8.09 16.37 3.13
CA VAL A 137 -7.49 16.64 4.42
C VAL A 137 -6.21 15.82 4.57
N VAL A 138 -5.16 16.41 5.12
CA VAL A 138 -3.89 15.78 5.45
C VAL A 138 -3.65 15.90 6.94
N ALA A 139 -3.36 14.78 7.61
CA ALA A 139 -2.96 14.76 9.01
C ALA A 139 -1.65 14.00 9.18
N THR A 140 -0.71 14.58 9.92
CA THR A 140 0.60 13.95 10.19
C THR A 140 0.60 13.31 11.57
N HIS A 141 0.86 12.01 11.62
CA HIS A 141 0.96 11.22 12.85
C HIS A 141 2.42 11.02 13.24
N GLN A 142 2.70 11.16 14.54
CA GLN A 142 4.03 10.99 15.14
C GLN A 142 4.12 9.82 16.15
N ASP A 143 3.07 9.01 16.25
CA ASP A 143 2.86 8.04 17.34
C ASP A 143 3.49 6.65 17.12
N LYS A 144 4.13 6.39 15.96
CA LYS A 144 4.63 5.06 15.57
C LYS A 144 6.15 4.97 15.40
N GLY A 145 6.90 5.88 16.03
CA GLY A 145 8.36 5.94 15.92
C GLY A 145 8.87 6.39 14.55
N HIS A 146 7.97 6.81 13.66
CA HIS A 146 8.27 7.45 12.38
C HIS A 146 7.10 8.35 11.99
N LEU A 147 7.39 9.42 11.25
CA LEU A 147 6.38 10.33 10.74
C LEU A 147 5.62 9.68 9.58
N HIS A 148 4.31 9.84 9.56
CA HIS A 148 3.48 9.40 8.45
C HIS A 148 2.28 10.31 8.26
N ASN A 149 1.95 10.59 7.00
CA ASN A 149 0.72 11.29 6.67
C ASN A 149 -0.42 10.32 6.46
N HIS A 150 -1.59 10.80 6.84
CA HIS A 150 -2.88 10.32 6.41
C HIS A 150 -3.52 11.38 5.54
N ILE A 151 -3.77 11.06 4.27
CA ILE A 151 -4.44 11.95 3.32
C ILE A 151 -5.78 11.32 2.97
N ILE A 152 -6.89 12.03 3.20
CA ILE A 152 -8.21 11.61 2.76
C ILE A 152 -8.69 12.62 1.72
N PHE A 153 -8.98 12.16 0.50
CA PHE A 153 -9.54 13.03 -0.56
C PHE A 153 -10.87 12.50 -1.09
N SER A 154 -11.78 13.43 -1.36
CA SER A 154 -13.10 13.15 -1.92
C SER A 154 -12.98 12.65 -3.35
N THR A 155 -13.83 11.71 -3.75
CA THR A 155 -13.91 11.28 -5.15
C THR A 155 -14.70 12.23 -6.03
N THR A 156 -15.26 13.34 -5.52
CA THR A 156 -16.09 14.26 -6.31
C THR A 156 -15.28 15.50 -6.67
N ASN A 157 -15.16 15.78 -7.97
CA ASN A 157 -14.52 17.00 -8.48
C ASN A 157 -15.47 18.18 -8.27
N GLN A 158 -14.98 19.29 -7.76
CA GLN A 158 -15.83 20.42 -7.36
C GLN A 158 -16.28 21.28 -8.54
N VAL A 159 -15.48 21.32 -9.60
CA VAL A 159 -15.76 22.12 -10.79
C VAL A 159 -16.66 21.36 -11.77
N THR A 160 -16.28 20.12 -12.08
CA THR A 160 -16.93 19.30 -13.09
C THR A 160 -18.02 18.39 -12.54
N LEU A 161 -18.09 18.24 -11.20
CA LEU A 161 -18.99 17.32 -10.49
C LEU A 161 -18.80 15.84 -10.86
N LYS A 162 -17.74 15.54 -11.60
CA LYS A 162 -17.40 14.19 -12.04
C LYS A 162 -16.59 13.46 -10.98
N LYS A 163 -16.66 12.14 -11.05
CA LYS A 163 -15.94 11.27 -10.13
C LYS A 163 -14.46 11.10 -10.50
N PHE A 164 -13.58 11.18 -9.52
CA PHE A 164 -12.18 10.78 -9.62
C PHE A 164 -12.10 9.30 -10.01
N ARG A 165 -11.41 9.01 -11.10
CA ARG A 165 -11.25 7.64 -11.61
C ARG A 165 -9.91 7.07 -11.17
N TRP A 166 -9.95 6.15 -10.21
CA TRP A 166 -8.77 5.37 -9.85
C TRP A 166 -8.42 4.36 -10.96
N GLN A 167 -7.39 4.64 -11.74
CA GLN A 167 -6.92 3.81 -12.84
C GLN A 167 -5.74 2.92 -12.42
N LYS A 168 -5.37 1.97 -13.29
CA LYS A 168 -4.25 1.04 -13.06
C LYS A 168 -2.91 1.76 -12.79
N SER A 169 -2.68 2.90 -13.45
CA SER A 169 -1.46 3.72 -13.30
C SER A 169 -1.52 4.69 -12.12
N THR A 170 -2.71 5.02 -11.60
CA THR A 170 -2.89 6.06 -10.57
C THR A 170 -2.02 5.80 -9.33
N LYS A 171 -1.91 4.54 -8.89
CA LYS A 171 -1.04 4.21 -7.75
C LYS A 171 0.43 4.56 -8.03
N LYS A 172 0.92 4.23 -9.23
CA LYS A 172 2.30 4.51 -9.63
C LYS A 172 2.53 6.02 -9.78
N SER A 173 1.56 6.76 -10.31
CA SER A 173 1.60 8.22 -10.36
C SER A 173 1.66 8.82 -8.96
N LEU A 174 0.82 8.36 -8.04
CA LEU A 174 0.85 8.78 -6.63
C LEU A 174 2.21 8.51 -5.97
N GLU A 175 2.78 7.32 -6.17
CA GLU A 175 4.12 6.98 -5.67
C GLU A 175 5.19 7.93 -6.24
N HIS A 176 5.14 8.22 -7.55
CA HIS A 176 6.09 9.12 -8.20
C HIS A 176 5.94 10.58 -7.74
N ILE A 177 4.71 11.09 -7.60
CA ILE A 177 4.44 12.43 -7.09
C ILE A 177 4.93 12.55 -5.64
N SER A 178 4.65 11.54 -4.81
CA SER A 178 5.11 11.48 -3.43
C SER A 178 6.64 11.49 -3.34
N ASP A 179 7.32 10.66 -4.13
CA ASP A 179 8.78 10.60 -4.15
C ASP A 179 9.38 11.92 -4.66
N LYS A 180 8.81 12.52 -5.72
CA LYS A 180 9.20 13.83 -6.26
C LYS A 180 9.15 14.91 -5.18
N HIS A 181 8.05 15.02 -4.43
CA HIS A 181 7.95 16.04 -3.39
C HIS A 181 8.85 15.72 -2.21
N ALA A 182 8.96 14.46 -1.78
CA ALA A 182 9.83 14.10 -0.68
C ALA A 182 11.32 14.38 -0.99
N GLU A 183 11.76 14.12 -2.22
CA GLU A 183 13.12 14.39 -2.70
C GLU A 183 13.46 15.89 -2.65
N LEU A 184 12.52 16.77 -2.98
CA LEU A 184 12.70 18.23 -2.91
C LEU A 184 12.98 18.73 -1.48
N TYR A 185 12.56 17.98 -0.47
CA TYR A 185 12.82 18.26 0.95
C TYR A 185 14.00 17.45 1.50
N GLY A 186 14.76 16.75 0.65
CA GLY A 186 15.95 16.00 1.05
C GLY A 186 15.69 14.57 1.55
N ALA A 187 14.46 14.06 1.44
CA ALA A 187 14.15 12.69 1.85
C ALA A 187 14.87 11.66 0.97
N LYS A 188 15.34 10.57 1.56
CA LYS A 188 16.04 9.53 0.81
C LYS A 188 15.06 8.64 0.05
N ILE A 189 15.01 8.83 -1.27
CA ILE A 189 14.25 7.93 -2.14
C ILE A 189 14.98 6.58 -2.17
N LEU A 190 14.20 5.51 -2.06
CA LEU A 190 14.68 4.13 -2.03
C LEU A 190 14.52 3.72 -3.48
N GLU A 191 15.60 3.25 -4.08
CA GLU A 191 15.57 2.64 -5.40
C GLU A 191 14.39 1.66 -5.47
N PRO A 192 13.49 1.80 -6.46
CA PRO A 192 12.39 0.86 -6.61
C PRO A 192 12.98 -0.54 -6.76
N LYS A 193 12.78 -1.40 -5.76
CA LYS A 193 13.16 -2.80 -5.85
C LYS A 193 12.43 -3.37 -7.06
N LEU A 194 13.18 -3.72 -8.12
CA LEU A 194 12.65 -4.39 -9.29
C LEU A 194 11.80 -5.56 -8.80
N ARG A 195 10.48 -5.43 -8.97
CA ARG A 195 9.49 -6.33 -8.39
C ARG A 195 9.64 -7.79 -8.88
N ASN A 196 10.49 -7.98 -9.88
CA ASN A 196 11.08 -9.25 -10.31
C ASN A 196 12.45 -8.93 -10.90
N SER A 197 13.50 -8.81 -10.10
CA SER A 197 14.82 -8.88 -10.71
C SER A 197 14.90 -10.25 -11.39
N TYR A 198 15.18 -10.28 -12.70
CA TYR A 198 15.35 -11.52 -13.45
C TYR A 198 16.36 -12.45 -12.74
N THR A 199 17.29 -11.85 -11.99
CA THR A 199 18.22 -12.46 -11.04
C THR A 199 17.54 -13.22 -9.90
N ASP A 200 16.50 -12.70 -9.25
CA ASP A 200 15.80 -13.38 -8.15
C ASP A 200 14.90 -14.52 -8.64
N TYR A 201 14.16 -14.31 -9.73
CA TYR A 201 13.36 -15.38 -10.34
C TYR A 201 14.27 -16.47 -10.93
N SER A 202 15.38 -16.10 -11.57
CA SER A 202 16.35 -17.08 -12.07
C SER A 202 17.13 -17.78 -10.96
N ALA A 203 17.42 -17.12 -9.83
CA ALA A 203 18.00 -17.74 -8.65
C ALA A 203 16.99 -18.69 -7.97
N TRP A 204 15.71 -18.29 -7.86
CA TRP A 204 14.64 -19.17 -7.37
C TRP A 204 14.44 -20.37 -8.30
N ARG A 205 14.48 -20.18 -9.62
CA ARG A 205 14.39 -21.26 -10.62
C ARG A 205 15.60 -22.18 -10.55
N ARG A 206 16.83 -21.66 -10.44
CA ARG A 206 18.06 -22.45 -10.21
C ARG A 206 17.98 -23.25 -8.91
N LYS A 207 17.44 -22.65 -7.85
CA LYS A 207 17.26 -23.29 -6.54
C LYS A 207 16.06 -24.25 -6.48
N ASN A 208 15.15 -24.24 -7.45
CA ASN A 208 13.93 -25.08 -7.47
C ASN A 208 13.81 -25.93 -8.75
N ASN A 209 14.92 -26.18 -9.47
CA ASN A 209 14.91 -27.01 -10.69
C ASN A 209 14.89 -28.52 -10.40
N PHE A 210 14.57 -28.93 -9.17
CA PHE A 210 14.59 -30.34 -8.75
C PHE A 210 13.70 -31.23 -9.60
N ARG A 211 12.54 -30.72 -10.06
CA ARG A 211 11.63 -31.50 -10.94
C ARG A 211 12.26 -31.89 -12.27
N TYR A 212 13.06 -31.01 -12.85
CA TYR A 212 13.73 -31.26 -14.12
C TYR A 212 14.85 -32.29 -13.93
N GLU A 213 15.67 -32.12 -12.90
CA GLU A 213 16.78 -33.03 -12.60
C GLU A 213 16.30 -34.42 -12.16
N ILE A 214 15.23 -34.49 -11.34
CA ILE A 214 14.55 -35.75 -11.02
C ILE A 214 14.07 -36.42 -12.31
N LYS A 215 13.48 -35.67 -13.24
CA LYS A 215 13.02 -36.21 -14.52
C LYS A 215 14.17 -36.75 -15.38
N GLU A 216 15.28 -36.03 -15.50
CA GLU A 216 16.44 -36.53 -16.26
C GLU A 216 17.04 -37.80 -15.64
N ARG A 217 17.15 -37.87 -14.31
CA ARG A 217 17.60 -39.07 -13.60
C ARG A 217 16.62 -40.22 -13.81
N LEU A 218 15.31 -39.98 -13.73
CA LEU A 218 14.29 -40.99 -14.01
C LEU A 218 14.35 -41.47 -15.47
N ASP A 219 14.44 -40.57 -16.45
CA ASP A 219 14.53 -40.92 -17.87
C ASP A 219 15.79 -41.75 -18.17
N PHE A 220 16.91 -41.48 -17.50
CA PHE A 220 18.11 -42.30 -17.56
C PHE A 220 17.87 -43.69 -16.96
N LEU A 221 17.29 -43.76 -15.75
CA LEU A 221 17.01 -45.03 -15.08
C LEU A 221 16.06 -45.90 -15.89
N LEU A 222 15.03 -45.31 -16.52
CA LEU A 222 14.09 -46.01 -17.37
C LEU A 222 14.74 -46.64 -18.61
N LYS A 223 15.76 -45.98 -19.17
CA LYS A 223 16.48 -46.49 -20.36
C LYS A 223 17.53 -47.54 -20.03
N HIS A 224 18.08 -47.51 -18.81
CA HIS A 224 19.27 -48.27 -18.46
C HIS A 224 19.05 -49.32 -17.37
N SER A 225 17.84 -49.45 -16.83
CA SER A 225 17.53 -50.49 -15.83
C SER A 225 16.90 -51.72 -16.49
N LEU A 226 17.34 -52.90 -16.08
CA LEU A 226 16.88 -54.18 -16.63
C LEU A 226 15.60 -54.66 -15.94
N ASP A 227 15.45 -54.33 -14.66
CA ASP A 227 14.31 -54.69 -13.83
C ASP A 227 14.11 -53.64 -12.72
N LYS A 228 13.11 -53.89 -11.87
CA LYS A 228 12.72 -52.98 -10.79
C LYS A 228 13.78 -52.86 -9.70
N ASP A 229 14.50 -53.94 -9.39
CA ASP A 229 15.50 -53.93 -8.33
C ASP A 229 16.76 -53.18 -8.78
N ASP A 230 17.19 -53.41 -10.02
CA ASP A 230 18.25 -52.67 -10.71
C ASP A 230 17.92 -51.17 -10.80
N PHE A 231 16.67 -50.82 -11.08
CA PHE A 231 16.18 -49.43 -11.08
C PHE A 231 16.38 -48.73 -9.72
N PHE A 232 15.99 -49.37 -8.61
CA PHE A 232 16.15 -48.77 -7.28
C PHE A 232 17.61 -48.73 -6.82
N GLN A 233 18.43 -49.71 -7.20
CA GLN A 233 19.87 -49.67 -6.92
C GLN A 233 20.55 -48.50 -7.65
N LYS A 234 20.27 -48.33 -8.94
CA LYS A 234 20.80 -47.22 -9.74
C LYS A 234 20.25 -45.86 -9.28
N ALA A 235 18.99 -45.78 -8.85
CA ALA A 235 18.42 -44.56 -8.30
C ALA A 235 19.19 -44.08 -7.06
N LYS A 236 19.54 -45.00 -6.15
CA LYS A 236 20.39 -44.70 -4.98
C LYS A 236 21.77 -44.22 -5.41
N ALA A 237 22.39 -44.86 -6.40
CA ALA A 237 23.69 -44.44 -6.94
C ALA A 237 23.65 -43.05 -7.59
N LEU A 238 22.50 -42.66 -8.15
CA LEU A 238 22.23 -41.32 -8.67
C LEU A 238 21.69 -40.36 -7.62
N ASN A 239 21.87 -40.62 -6.31
CA ASN A 239 21.41 -39.77 -5.22
C ASN A 239 19.91 -39.41 -5.28
N LEU A 240 19.09 -40.25 -5.91
CA LEU A 240 17.65 -40.08 -6.02
C LEU A 240 16.94 -41.04 -5.06
N HIS A 241 16.39 -40.49 -3.98
CA HIS A 241 15.52 -41.24 -3.08
C HIS A 241 14.10 -41.31 -3.67
N ILE A 242 13.58 -42.53 -3.79
CA ILE A 242 12.23 -42.81 -4.27
C ILE A 242 11.49 -43.55 -3.16
N ASP A 243 10.42 -42.95 -2.65
CA ASP A 243 9.54 -43.58 -1.65
C ASP A 243 8.15 -43.81 -2.24
N THR A 244 7.73 -45.07 -2.24
CA THR A 244 6.49 -45.57 -2.84
C THR A 244 5.51 -46.10 -1.78
N SER A 245 5.79 -45.90 -0.50
CA SER A 245 5.00 -46.45 0.61
C SER A 245 3.67 -45.72 0.86
N GLY A 246 3.56 -44.47 0.41
CA GLY A 246 2.39 -43.62 0.59
C GLY A 246 1.42 -43.60 -0.60
N LYS A 247 0.37 -42.78 -0.49
CA LYS A 247 -0.62 -42.54 -1.56
C LYS A 247 -0.01 -41.96 -2.85
N TYR A 248 1.13 -41.27 -2.74
CA TYR A 248 1.86 -40.67 -3.85
C TYR A 248 3.30 -41.17 -3.80
N VAL A 249 3.90 -41.39 -4.96
CA VAL A 249 5.34 -41.61 -5.06
C VAL A 249 6.04 -40.30 -4.77
N THR A 250 7.09 -40.35 -3.96
CA THR A 250 7.87 -39.18 -3.61
C THR A 250 9.32 -39.31 -4.05
N TYR A 251 9.86 -38.22 -4.59
CA TYR A 251 11.21 -38.11 -5.11
C TYR A 251 11.97 -37.04 -4.36
N LYS A 252 13.17 -37.39 -3.88
CA LYS A 252 14.07 -36.45 -3.22
C LYS A 252 15.51 -36.65 -3.68
N LEU A 253 16.12 -35.57 -4.17
CA LEU A 253 17.54 -35.50 -4.46
C LEU A 253 18.29 -35.34 -3.15
N ILE A 254 19.16 -36.29 -2.82
CA ILE A 254 19.92 -36.31 -1.55
C ILE A 254 21.13 -35.39 -1.61
N ASP A 255 21.65 -35.17 -2.83
CA ASP A 255 22.80 -34.32 -3.14
C ASP A 255 22.43 -32.84 -3.37
N SER A 256 21.17 -32.47 -3.13
CA SER A 256 20.64 -31.12 -3.32
C SER A 256 19.93 -30.62 -2.06
N PRO A 257 19.85 -29.29 -1.84
CA PRO A 257 19.14 -28.69 -0.70
C PRO A 257 17.62 -28.72 -0.90
N GLN A 258 17.07 -29.89 -1.23
CA GLN A 258 15.65 -30.10 -1.44
C GLN A 258 14.96 -30.30 -0.08
N GLU A 259 14.27 -29.27 0.40
CA GLU A 259 13.54 -29.33 1.67
C GLU A 259 12.29 -30.21 1.60
N ARG A 260 11.58 -30.19 0.45
CA ARG A 260 10.31 -30.92 0.26
C ARG A 260 10.40 -31.90 -0.91
N PRO A 261 10.00 -33.17 -0.72
CA PRO A 261 9.99 -34.13 -1.81
C PRO A 261 8.98 -33.75 -2.89
N VAL A 262 9.32 -34.02 -4.15
CA VAL A 262 8.40 -33.90 -5.29
C VAL A 262 7.47 -35.11 -5.27
N ARG A 263 6.16 -34.88 -5.41
CA ARG A 263 5.15 -35.94 -5.44
C ARG A 263 4.69 -36.20 -6.87
N ASP A 264 4.48 -37.46 -7.20
CA ASP A 264 3.79 -37.89 -8.41
C ASP A 264 2.78 -39.00 -8.10
N ARG A 265 1.81 -39.19 -8.99
CA ARG A 265 0.72 -40.17 -8.80
C ARG A 265 1.18 -41.60 -9.07
N ASN A 266 2.12 -41.79 -9.99
CA ASN A 266 2.68 -43.08 -10.35
C ASN A 266 4.21 -42.98 -10.45
N ILE A 267 4.89 -44.14 -10.50
CA ILE A 267 6.34 -44.17 -10.78
C ILE A 267 6.63 -43.84 -12.25
N ILE A 268 5.62 -43.99 -13.13
CA ILE A 268 5.57 -43.65 -14.56
C ILE A 268 4.09 -43.45 -14.91
#